data_AF-A0A816GR41-F1
#
_entry.id   AF-A0A816GR41-F1
#
_cell.length_a   1.000
_cell.length_b   1.000
_cell.length_c   1.000
_cell.angle_alpha   90.00
_cell.angle_beta   90.00
_cell.angle_gamma   90.00
#
_symmetry.space_group_name_H-M   'P 1'
#
loop_
_entity.id
_entity.type
_entity.pdbx_description
1 polymer ?
#
loop_
_entity_poly.entity_id
_entity_poly.type
_entity_poly.pdbx_seq_one_letter_code
_entity_poly.pdbx_strand_id
1 'polypeptide(L)'
;MNTSTANNTNGGIKGSLTIHVVDAQTSAENGRKFTKYKVSVNYNGQEWDIWRRYKEFHTLNDKLRRVRSDLKLPGRRLLGDSFEPDFVLKRQRGLNDYVQQISTNPQIVNL
;
A
#
# COMPACT_ATOMS: atom_id res chain seq x y z
N MET A 1 -29.19 26.41 30.74
CA MET A 1 -29.83 25.08 30.80
C MET A 1 -28.97 24.14 30.01
N ASN A 2 -28.40 23.17 30.71
CA ASN A 2 -27.59 22.08 30.18
C ASN A 2 -28.45 21.18 29.28
N THR A 3 -27.85 20.56 28.26
CA THR A 3 -27.55 19.11 28.34
C THR A 3 -26.45 18.75 27.37
N SER A 4 -25.33 18.31 27.94
CA SER A 4 -24.35 17.44 27.32
C SER A 4 -25.00 16.13 26.90
N THR A 5 -24.52 15.53 25.82
CA THR A 5 -24.52 14.05 25.69
C THR A 5 -23.12 13.65 25.26
N ALA A 6 -22.41 13.05 26.21
CA ALA A 6 -21.12 12.44 26.04
C ALA A 6 -21.27 11.14 25.25
N ASN A 7 -20.42 10.92 24.25
CA ASN A 7 -20.17 9.59 23.73
C ASN A 7 -18.78 9.15 24.18
N ASN A 8 -18.80 8.41 25.28
CA ASN A 8 -17.68 7.69 25.83
C ASN A 8 -17.60 6.32 25.13
N THR A 9 -16.60 6.12 24.26
CA THR A 9 -16.20 4.79 23.81
C THR A 9 -14.79 4.50 24.32
N ASN A 10 -14.73 3.89 25.50
CA ASN A 10 -13.55 3.20 26.00
C ASN A 10 -13.17 2.06 25.04
N GLY A 11 -11.96 2.12 24.47
CA GLY A 11 -11.44 1.04 23.63
C GLY A 11 -10.13 1.32 22.88
N GLY A 12 -9.16 1.99 23.53
CA GLY A 12 -7.78 2.14 23.05
C GLY A 12 -7.62 3.06 21.83
N ILE A 13 -6.61 3.94 21.86
CA ILE A 13 -6.22 4.69 20.66
C ILE A 13 -5.69 3.67 19.64
N LYS A 14 -6.57 3.14 18.79
CA LYS A 14 -6.15 2.37 17.60
C LYS A 14 -5.35 3.33 16.75
N GLY A 15 -4.10 2.98 16.52
CA GLY A 15 -3.20 3.88 15.81
C GLY A 15 -3.73 4.24 14.41
N SER A 16 -3.52 5.49 14.00
CA SER A 16 -3.83 5.92 12.63
C SER A 16 -2.72 5.42 11.71
N LEU A 17 -3.05 4.50 10.80
CA LEU A 17 -2.15 4.05 9.73
C LEU A 17 -2.65 4.57 8.39
N THR A 18 -1.85 5.39 7.73
CA THR A 18 -2.06 5.77 6.33
C THR A 18 -0.89 5.31 5.48
N ILE A 19 -1.20 4.77 4.30
CA ILE A 19 -0.20 4.26 3.36
C ILE A 19 -0.55 4.75 1.97
N HIS A 20 0.43 5.35 1.28
CA HIS A 20 0.28 5.84 -0.08
C HIS A 20 1.45 5.40 -0.96
N VAL A 21 1.16 5.11 -2.24
CA VAL A 21 2.22 4.91 -3.24
C VAL A 21 2.40 6.20 -4.04
N VAL A 22 3.39 6.98 -3.63
CA VAL A 22 3.50 8.40 -4.02
C VAL A 22 4.40 8.66 -5.21
N ASP A 23 5.30 7.72 -5.54
CA ASP A 23 6.24 7.88 -6.65
C ASP A 23 6.64 6.54 -7.29
N ALA A 24 7.23 6.59 -8.48
CA ALA A 24 7.80 5.46 -9.19
C ALA A 24 9.10 5.85 -9.89
N GLN A 25 10.15 5.06 -9.66
CA GLN A 25 11.47 5.25 -10.28
C GLN A 25 11.89 3.99 -11.03
N THR A 26 12.20 4.16 -12.31
CA THR A 26 12.85 3.11 -13.10
C THR A 26 14.36 3.29 -13.04
N SER A 27 15.08 2.23 -12.70
CA SER A 27 16.54 2.19 -12.60
C SER A 27 17.08 0.92 -13.26
N ALA A 28 18.39 0.86 -13.49
CA ALA A 28 19.07 -0.32 -13.99
C ALA A 28 20.23 -0.70 -13.06
N GLU A 29 20.38 -1.99 -12.79
CA GLU A 29 21.49 -2.56 -12.02
C GLU A 29 21.96 -3.81 -12.74
N ASN A 30 23.28 -3.94 -12.94
CA ASN A 30 23.89 -5.07 -13.67
C ASN A 30 23.21 -5.35 -15.03
N GLY A 31 22.90 -4.27 -15.77
CA GLY A 31 22.23 -4.35 -17.09
C GLY A 31 20.74 -4.71 -17.04
N ARG A 32 20.14 -4.89 -15.87
CA ARG A 32 18.73 -5.24 -15.71
C ARG A 32 17.92 -4.05 -15.21
N LYS A 33 16.95 -3.62 -16.01
CA LYS A 33 16.00 -2.56 -15.61
C LYS A 33 14.98 -3.10 -14.61
N PHE A 34 14.56 -2.25 -13.68
CA PHE A 34 13.45 -2.50 -12.77
C PHE A 34 12.79 -1.17 -12.38
N THR A 35 11.52 -1.24 -11.98
CA THR A 35 10.80 -0.11 -11.38
C THR A 35 10.61 -0.36 -9.89
N LYS A 36 10.99 0.61 -9.07
CA LYS A 36 10.68 0.68 -7.64
C LYS A 36 9.59 1.73 -7.44
N TYR A 37 8.70 1.48 -6.50
CA TYR A 37 7.62 2.37 -6.10
C TYR A 37 7.91 2.88 -4.70
N LYS A 38 7.77 4.18 -4.50
CA LYS A 38 7.92 4.82 -3.20
C LYS A 38 6.61 4.68 -2.44
N VAL A 39 6.67 3.99 -1.30
CA VAL A 39 5.54 3.83 -0.39
C VAL A 39 5.81 4.73 0.82
N SER A 40 4.94 5.71 0.99
CA SER A 40 4.95 6.60 2.16
C SER A 40 4.01 6.05 3.21
N VAL A 41 4.51 5.91 4.44
CA VAL A 41 3.78 5.35 5.57
C VAL A 41 3.75 6.39 6.68
N ASN A 42 2.57 6.68 7.20
CA ASN A 42 2.39 7.38 8.47
C ASN A 42 1.72 6.40 9.45
N TYR A 43 2.37 6.18 10.58
CA TYR A 43 1.81 5.43 11.69
C TYR A 43 1.92 6.25 12.96
N ASN A 44 0.77 6.68 13.50
CA ASN A 44 0.72 7.49 14.72
C ASN A 44 1.58 8.75 14.68
N GLY A 45 1.65 9.41 13.52
CA GLY A 45 2.45 10.62 13.33
C GLY A 45 3.93 10.36 13.05
N GLN A 46 4.40 9.10 13.11
CA GLN A 46 5.72 8.75 12.63
C GLN A 46 5.65 8.44 11.13
N GLU A 47 6.47 9.14 10.35
CA GLU A 47 6.51 9.02 8.89
C GLU A 47 7.83 8.44 8.41
N TRP A 48 7.75 7.53 7.42
CA TRP A 48 8.91 7.05 6.70
C TRP A 48 8.53 6.58 5.30
N ASP A 49 9.54 6.57 4.43
CA ASP A 49 9.40 6.10 3.06
C ASP A 49 10.16 4.79 2.86
N ILE A 50 9.55 3.85 2.14
CA ILE A 50 10.21 2.63 1.66
C ILE A 50 10.09 2.51 0.15
N TRP A 51 11.14 1.98 -0.49
CA TRP A 51 11.11 1.65 -1.91
C TRP A 51 10.90 0.15 -2.09
N ARG A 52 9.90 -0.22 -2.88
CA ARG A 52 9.54 -1.64 -3.14
C ARG A 52 9.26 -1.88 -4.61
N ARG A 53 9.69 -3.01 -5.15
CA ARG A 53 9.35 -3.47 -6.50
C ARG A 53 8.00 -4.17 -6.50
N TYR A 54 7.35 -4.22 -7.66
CA TYR A 54 6.07 -4.95 -7.83
C TYR A 54 6.09 -6.39 -7.27
N LYS A 55 7.19 -7.13 -7.46
CA LYS A 55 7.33 -8.51 -6.95
C LYS A 55 7.17 -8.59 -5.42
N GLU A 56 7.60 -7.57 -4.69
CA GLU A 56 7.50 -7.54 -3.22
C GLU A 56 6.04 -7.35 -2.77
N PHE A 57 5.26 -6.54 -3.50
CA PHE A 57 3.80 -6.45 -3.29
C PHE A 57 3.10 -7.78 -3.61
N HIS A 58 3.53 -8.48 -4.66
CA HIS A 58 2.99 -9.81 -4.98
C HIS A 58 3.27 -10.82 -3.86
N THR A 59 4.51 -10.86 -3.35
CA THR A 59 4.86 -11.72 -2.21
C THR A 59 4.04 -11.39 -0.97
N LEU A 60 3.79 -10.11 -0.69
CA LEU A 60 2.90 -9.68 0.39
C LEU A 60 1.47 -10.17 0.16
N ASN A 61 0.94 -9.97 -1.05
CA ASN A 61 -0.41 -10.40 -1.44
C ASN A 61 -0.60 -11.91 -1.28
N ASP A 62 0.39 -12.72 -1.67
CA ASP A 62 0.31 -14.18 -1.51
C ASP A 62 0.18 -14.62 -0.05
N LYS A 63 0.79 -13.86 0.88
CA LYS A 63 0.65 -14.08 2.33
C LYS A 63 -0.73 -13.62 2.82
N LEU A 64 -1.17 -12.42 2.43
CA LEU A 64 -2.42 -11.83 2.89
C LEU A 64 -3.66 -12.52 2.32
N ARG A 65 -3.61 -13.06 1.10
CA ARG A 65 -4.77 -13.72 0.46
C ARG A 65 -5.25 -14.97 1.18
N ARG A 66 -4.45 -15.53 2.09
CA ARG A 66 -4.86 -16.62 3.00
C ARG A 66 -5.90 -16.18 4.03
N VAL A 67 -5.91 -14.89 4.38
CA VAL A 67 -6.84 -14.29 5.34
C VAL A 67 -7.79 -13.28 4.71
N ARG A 68 -7.46 -12.73 3.53
CA ARG A 68 -8.20 -11.67 2.81
C ARG A 68 -8.15 -11.91 1.30
N SER A 69 -9.11 -12.66 0.78
CA SER A 69 -9.19 -13.03 -0.64
C SER A 69 -9.67 -11.89 -1.56
N ASP A 70 -10.22 -10.83 -0.98
CA ASP A 70 -10.81 -9.65 -1.64
C ASP A 70 -9.77 -8.61 -2.10
N LEU A 71 -8.52 -8.72 -1.65
CA LEU A 71 -7.46 -7.79 -2.02
C LEU A 71 -7.19 -7.81 -3.53
N LYS A 72 -7.22 -6.63 -4.15
CA LYS A 72 -7.03 -6.46 -5.59
C LYS A 72 -5.65 -5.90 -5.91
N LEU A 73 -4.69 -6.80 -6.16
CA LEU A 73 -3.37 -6.40 -6.67
C LEU A 73 -3.45 -6.11 -8.19
N PRO A 74 -2.85 -5.02 -8.70
CA PRO A 74 -2.80 -4.78 -10.15
C PRO A 74 -2.06 -5.92 -10.85
N GLY A 75 -2.54 -6.30 -12.03
CA GLY A 75 -2.02 -7.46 -12.76
C GLY A 75 -0.55 -7.36 -13.18
N ARG A 76 0.03 -8.53 -13.48
CA ARG A 76 1.32 -8.62 -14.20
C ARG A 76 1.15 -8.05 -15.62
N ARG A 77 2.23 -7.52 -16.18
CA ARG A 77 2.22 -7.18 -17.61
C ARG A 77 2.40 -8.46 -18.39
N LEU A 78 1.42 -8.83 -19.21
CA LEU A 78 1.49 -10.02 -20.06
C LEU A 78 1.93 -9.70 -21.50
N LEU A 79 1.73 -8.45 -21.96
CA LEU A 79 2.11 -7.96 -23.29
C LEU A 79 2.69 -6.54 -23.20
N GLY A 80 3.76 -6.26 -23.95
CA GLY A 80 4.45 -4.96 -24.03
C GLY A 80 5.45 -4.66 -22.90
N ASP A 81 6.14 -3.51 -22.98
CA ASP A 81 7.26 -3.17 -22.10
C ASP A 81 6.83 -2.67 -20.70
N SER A 82 7.24 -3.37 -19.64
CA SER A 82 6.91 -3.00 -18.25
C SER A 82 7.47 -1.65 -17.78
N PHE A 83 8.32 -0.99 -18.58
CA PHE A 83 8.89 0.32 -18.28
C PHE A 83 8.17 1.49 -18.96
N GLU A 84 7.14 1.22 -19.79
CA GLU A 84 6.34 2.29 -20.41
C GLU A 84 5.75 3.23 -19.33
N PRO A 85 5.89 4.56 -19.48
CA PRO A 85 5.45 5.53 -18.47
C PRO A 85 3.98 5.35 -18.06
N ASP A 86 3.08 5.22 -19.04
CA ASP A 86 1.63 5.06 -18.78
C ASP A 86 1.33 3.80 -17.96
N PHE A 87 2.08 2.74 -18.21
CA PHE A 87 1.92 1.50 -17.49
C PHE A 87 2.48 1.58 -16.08
N VAL A 88 3.64 2.22 -15.91
CA VAL A 88 4.22 2.49 -14.59
C VAL A 88 3.25 3.31 -13.75
N LEU A 89 2.68 4.38 -14.32
CA LEU A 89 1.67 5.24 -13.66
C LEU A 89 0.39 4.48 -13.32
N LYS A 90 -0.17 3.71 -14.27
CA LYS A 90 -1.36 2.89 -14.02
C LYS A 90 -1.12 1.87 -12.91
N ARG A 91 0.06 1.23 -12.92
CA ARG A 91 0.45 0.29 -11.87
C ARG A 91 0.65 0.99 -10.54
N GLN A 92 1.26 2.17 -10.50
CA GLN A 92 1.41 2.96 -9.28
C GLN A 92 0.05 3.25 -8.63
N ARG A 93 -0.94 3.70 -9.42
CA ARG A 93 -2.31 3.93 -8.94
C ARG A 93 -2.93 2.66 -8.38
N GLY A 94 -2.85 1.54 -9.11
CA GLY A 94 -3.38 0.27 -8.63
C GLY A 94 -2.68 -0.25 -7.36
N LEU A 95 -1.37 0.01 -7.20
CA LEU A 95 -0.64 -0.32 -5.98
C LEU A 95 -1.06 0.59 -4.82
N ASN A 96 -1.33 1.87 -5.08
CA ASN A 96 -1.89 2.80 -4.08
C ASN A 96 -3.24 2.30 -3.56
N ASP A 97 -4.15 1.95 -4.45
CA ASP A 97 -5.47 1.43 -4.06
C ASP A 97 -5.35 0.13 -3.26
N TYR A 98 -4.44 -0.75 -3.67
CA TYR A 98 -4.13 -2.00 -2.98
C TYR A 98 -3.63 -1.77 -1.54
N VAL A 99 -2.67 -0.86 -1.31
CA VAL A 99 -2.17 -0.60 0.05
C VAL A 99 -3.18 0.11 0.94
N GLN A 100 -4.07 0.93 0.38
CA GLN A 100 -5.17 1.54 1.12
C GLN A 100 -6.23 0.51 1.55
N GLN A 101 -6.52 -0.50 0.71
CA GLN A 101 -7.38 -1.63 1.10
C GLN A 101 -6.80 -2.45 2.26
N ILE A 102 -5.47 -2.48 2.39
CA ILE A 102 -4.77 -3.15 3.49
C ILE A 102 -4.88 -2.31 4.77
N SER A 103 -4.57 -1.02 4.70
CA SER A 103 -4.49 -0.15 5.89
C SER A 103 -5.85 0.11 6.55
N THR A 104 -6.95 -0.02 5.82
CA THR A 104 -8.31 0.17 6.33
C THR A 104 -8.86 -1.01 7.14
N ASN A 105 -8.14 -2.13 7.24
CA ASN A 105 -8.56 -3.29 8.05
C ASN A 105 -7.71 -3.46 9.32
N PRO A 106 -8.30 -3.26 10.52
CA PRO A 106 -7.62 -3.43 11.80
C PRO A 106 -7.04 -4.84 12.04
N GLN A 107 -7.54 -5.88 11.38
CA GLN A 107 -7.02 -7.25 11.55
C GLN A 107 -5.67 -7.47 10.84
N ILE A 108 -5.34 -6.68 9.82
CA ILE A 108 -4.06 -6.81 9.09
C ILE A 108 -2.98 -5.93 9.71
N VAL A 109 -3.37 -4.74 10.20
CA VAL A 109 -2.45 -3.79 10.83
C VAL A 109 -1.82 -4.34 12.12
N ASN A 110 -2.45 -5.33 12.75
CA ASN A 110 -2.00 -5.95 13.99
C ASN A 110 -1.37 -7.36 13.80
N LEU A 111 -1.12 -7.80 12.57
CA LEU A 111 -0.34 -9.02 12.27
C LEU A 111 1.16 -8.74 12.32
#